data_AF-A0A091LJR9-F1
#
_entry.id   AF-A0A091LJR9-F1
#
_cell.length_a   1.000
_cell.length_b   1.000
_cell.length_c   1.000
_cell.angle_alpha   90.00
_cell.angle_beta   90.00
_cell.angle_gamma   90.00
#
_symmetry.space_group_name_H-M   'P 1'
#
loop_
_entity.id
_entity.type
_entity.pdbx_description
1 polymer ?
#
loop_
_entity_poly.entity_id
_entity_poly.type
_entity_poly.pdbx_seq_one_letter_code
_entity_poly.pdbx_strand_id
1 'polypeptide(L)'
;MADTIFGSGTGQWVCPNDRQLALRAKLQTGWSVHTFQTEKQRKMQALSPQELEVILEVIRKAEKLDIIEQQRIGRLVERLENMRKNAMGNGLSQCLLCGELLGLLGSTSVFCQDCKKKVCTKCGIETFGAQKRPLWLCKICSEQREVWKRSGAWFYKGLPKYITPLKSSSKS
;
A
#
# COMPACT_ATOMS: atom_id res chain seq x y z
N MET A 1 14.48 21.58 -44.63
CA MET A 1 13.92 22.22 -43.42
C MET A 1 13.73 21.21 -42.28
N ALA A 2 14.70 20.31 -42.03
CA ALA A 2 14.60 19.32 -40.94
C ALA A 2 15.86 19.28 -40.04
N ASP A 3 16.75 20.27 -40.18
CA ASP A 3 18.06 20.28 -39.51
C ASP A 3 18.07 21.03 -38.16
N THR A 4 16.90 21.45 -37.66
CA THR A 4 16.79 22.22 -36.40
C THR A 4 16.28 21.42 -35.19
N ILE A 5 15.99 20.12 -35.33
CA ILE A 5 15.40 19.31 -34.23
C ILE A 5 16.47 18.63 -33.36
N PHE A 6 17.70 18.46 -33.85
CA PHE A 6 18.77 17.76 -33.13
C PHE A 6 19.81 18.74 -32.57
N GLY A 7 19.35 19.68 -31.77
CA GLY A 7 20.23 20.55 -30.99
C GLY A 7 21.02 19.71 -29.97
N SER A 8 22.33 19.63 -30.15
CA SER A 8 23.30 19.18 -29.14
C SER A 8 23.44 20.25 -28.04
N GLY A 9 22.31 20.61 -27.43
CA GLY A 9 22.19 21.72 -26.51
C GLY A 9 22.41 21.28 -25.07
N THR A 10 23.30 21.97 -24.37
CA THR A 10 23.51 21.98 -22.92
C THR A 10 22.30 22.50 -22.11
N GLY A 11 21.08 22.39 -22.66
CA GLY A 11 19.85 22.92 -22.10
C GLY A 11 19.22 21.99 -21.06
N GLN A 12 18.47 22.59 -20.14
CA GLN A 12 17.70 21.90 -19.11
C GLN A 12 16.70 20.92 -19.74
N TRP A 13 16.73 19.66 -19.29
CA TRP A 13 15.84 18.62 -19.82
C TRP A 13 14.37 18.98 -19.53
N VAL A 14 13.54 18.96 -20.57
CA VAL A 14 12.08 19.19 -20.49
C VAL A 14 11.36 17.93 -20.94
N CYS A 15 10.40 17.47 -20.15
CA CYS A 15 9.62 16.28 -20.45
C CYS A 15 8.80 16.48 -21.74
N PRO A 16 8.91 15.61 -22.76
CA PRO A 16 8.14 15.74 -24.00
C PRO A 16 6.64 15.61 -23.75
N ASN A 17 5.82 16.28 -24.56
CA ASN A 17 4.36 16.13 -24.47
C ASN A 17 3.87 14.77 -25.03
N ASP A 18 2.68 14.34 -24.62
CA ASP A 18 2.09 13.03 -24.98
C ASP A 18 2.00 12.79 -26.50
N ARG A 19 1.72 13.84 -27.27
CA ARG A 19 1.65 13.75 -28.75
C ARG A 19 3.01 13.41 -29.34
N GLN A 20 4.08 14.00 -28.82
CA GLN A 20 5.45 13.70 -29.22
C GLN A 20 5.87 12.29 -28.77
N LEU A 21 5.49 11.86 -27.57
CA LEU A 21 5.78 10.50 -27.08
C LEU A 21 5.07 9.43 -27.94
N ALA A 22 3.78 9.62 -28.25
CA ALA A 22 3.02 8.72 -29.09
C ALA A 22 3.57 8.65 -30.52
N LEU A 23 4.01 9.78 -31.08
CA LEU A 23 4.66 9.81 -32.40
C LEU A 23 5.98 9.04 -32.38
N ARG A 24 6.81 9.22 -31.34
CA ARG A 24 8.08 8.49 -31.20
C ARG A 24 7.88 6.98 -31.06
N ALA A 25 6.86 6.55 -30.31
CA ALA A 25 6.50 5.15 -30.19
C ALA A 25 6.11 4.55 -31.56
N LYS A 26 5.31 5.27 -32.36
CA LYS A 26 4.92 4.85 -33.72
C LYS A 26 6.11 4.78 -34.69
N LEU A 27 7.03 5.73 -34.58
CA LEU A 27 8.24 5.79 -35.42
C LEU A 27 9.37 4.87 -34.91
N GLN A 28 9.14 4.12 -33.83
CA GLN A 28 10.16 3.30 -33.15
C GLN A 28 11.43 4.07 -32.78
N THR A 29 11.31 5.37 -32.51
CA THR A 29 12.44 6.25 -32.17
C THR A 29 12.69 6.35 -30.67
N GLY A 30 12.04 5.47 -29.89
CA GLY A 30 12.15 5.33 -28.43
C GLY A 30 11.66 6.53 -27.63
N TRP A 31 11.74 6.40 -26.31
CA TRP A 31 11.12 7.36 -25.37
C TRP A 31 11.98 8.59 -25.06
N SER A 32 13.23 8.62 -25.51
CA SER A 32 14.15 9.74 -25.30
C SER A 32 14.52 10.41 -26.63
N VAL A 33 14.92 11.69 -26.59
CA VAL A 33 15.60 12.35 -27.72
C VAL A 33 16.96 11.71 -28.06
N HIS A 34 17.40 10.76 -27.24
CA HIS A 34 18.71 10.11 -27.29
C HIS A 34 18.64 8.64 -27.68
N THR A 35 17.47 8.10 -28.08
CA THR A 35 17.35 6.67 -28.35
C THR A 35 18.21 6.20 -29.55
N PHE A 36 18.65 7.13 -30.41
CA PHE A 36 19.61 6.89 -31.50
C PHE A 36 21.01 7.46 -31.24
N GLN A 37 21.41 7.61 -29.99
CA GLN A 37 22.81 7.87 -29.66
C GLN A 37 23.69 6.73 -30.20
N THR A 38 24.72 7.08 -30.96
CA THR A 38 25.76 6.14 -31.44
C THR A 38 26.32 5.34 -30.25
N GLU A 39 26.82 4.11 -30.47
CA GLU A 39 27.47 3.31 -29.41
C GLU A 39 28.48 4.13 -28.58
N LYS A 40 29.13 5.10 -29.23
CA LYS A 40 30.09 6.03 -28.63
C LYS A 40 29.48 6.91 -27.54
N GLN A 41 28.25 7.40 -27.72
CA GLN A 41 27.55 8.20 -26.72
C GLN A 41 26.95 7.34 -25.60
N ARG A 42 26.52 6.09 -25.88
CA ARG A 42 26.18 5.12 -24.82
C ARG A 42 27.39 4.77 -23.95
N LYS A 43 28.58 4.62 -24.54
CA LYS A 43 29.84 4.48 -23.79
C LYS A 43 30.19 5.71 -22.96
N MET A 44 29.77 6.91 -23.37
CA MET A 44 29.93 8.14 -22.57
C MET A 44 28.97 8.25 -21.38
N GLN A 45 27.89 7.46 -21.35
CA GLN A 45 26.96 7.34 -20.22
C GLN A 45 27.23 6.08 -19.38
N ALA A 46 28.31 5.35 -19.67
CA ALA A 46 28.71 4.21 -18.87
C ALA A 46 29.13 4.69 -17.48
N LEU A 47 28.46 4.17 -16.46
CA LEU A 47 28.83 4.42 -15.07
C LEU A 47 30.26 3.91 -14.86
N SER A 48 31.09 4.75 -14.22
CA SER A 48 32.35 4.26 -13.69
C SER A 48 32.10 3.14 -12.68
N PRO A 49 33.06 2.23 -12.47
CA PRO A 49 32.93 1.18 -11.46
C PRO A 49 32.59 1.75 -10.06
N GLN A 50 33.10 2.93 -9.74
CA GLN A 50 32.84 3.62 -8.47
C GLN A 50 31.38 4.12 -8.38
N GLU A 51 30.85 4.75 -9.43
CA GLU A 51 29.45 5.20 -9.45
C GLU A 51 28.48 4.01 -9.38
N LEU A 52 28.81 2.93 -10.09
CA LEU A 52 28.03 1.70 -10.04
C LEU A 52 27.97 1.12 -8.62
N GLU A 53 29.09 1.09 -7.90
CA GLU A 53 29.14 0.60 -6.52
C GLU A 53 28.29 1.46 -5.58
N VAL A 54 28.31 2.79 -5.75
CA VAL A 54 27.44 3.70 -4.96
C VAL A 54 25.96 3.40 -5.20
N ILE A 55 25.55 3.19 -6.45
CA ILE A 55 24.16 2.85 -6.79
C ILE A 55 23.75 1.50 -6.20
N LEU A 56 24.61 0.48 -6.32
CA LEU A 56 24.35 -0.85 -5.75
C LEU A 56 24.19 -0.79 -4.23
N GLU A 57 24.97 0.04 -3.54
CA GLU A 57 24.84 0.22 -2.10
C GLU A 57 23.49 0.88 -1.71
N VAL A 58 22.99 1.82 -2.51
CA VAL A 58 21.64 2.39 -2.28
C VAL A 58 20.55 1.34 -2.49
N ILE A 59 20.67 0.50 -3.53
CA ILE A 59 19.72 -0.58 -3.78
C ILE A 59 19.70 -1.57 -2.62
N ARG A 60 20.87 -2.03 -2.15
CA ARG A 60 20.98 -2.94 -0.99
C ARG A 60 20.33 -2.35 0.26
N LYS A 61 20.51 -1.05 0.51
CA LYS A 61 19.84 -0.35 1.62
C LYS A 61 18.33 -0.34 1.45
N ALA A 62 17.84 -0.06 0.25
CA ALA A 62 16.41 -0.06 -0.05
C ALA A 62 15.78 -1.45 0.14
N GLU A 63 16.44 -2.51 -0.35
CA GLU A 63 15.99 -3.90 -0.18
C GLU A 63 15.94 -4.30 1.30
N LYS A 64 16.95 -3.91 2.09
CA LYS A 64 16.96 -4.16 3.54
C LYS A 64 15.79 -3.46 4.24
N LEU A 65 15.50 -2.21 3.87
CA LEU A 65 14.36 -1.47 4.40
C LEU A 65 13.03 -2.11 4.00
N ASP A 66 12.91 -2.61 2.77
CA ASP A 66 11.71 -3.30 2.30
C ASP A 66 11.44 -4.56 3.13
N ILE A 67 12.46 -5.38 3.42
CA ILE A 67 12.30 -6.57 4.28
C ILE A 67 11.80 -6.21 5.68
N ILE A 68 12.35 -5.14 6.28
CA ILE A 68 11.92 -4.67 7.61
C ILE A 68 10.45 -4.22 7.56
N GLU A 69 10.06 -3.52 6.50
CA GLU A 69 8.69 -3.06 6.31
C GLU A 69 7.72 -4.23 6.09
N GLN A 70 8.09 -5.23 5.28
CA GLN A 70 7.30 -6.44 5.08
C GLN A 70 7.04 -7.18 6.40
N GLN A 71 8.03 -7.27 7.28
CA GLN A 71 7.86 -7.87 8.61
C GLN A 71 6.95 -7.01 9.51
N ARG A 72 7.08 -5.68 9.44
CA ARG A 72 6.24 -4.76 10.22
C ARG A 72 4.77 -4.86 9.80
N ILE A 73 4.50 -4.88 8.49
CA ILE A 73 3.14 -5.09 7.94
C ILE A 73 2.63 -6.48 8.34
N GLY A 74 3.49 -7.51 8.29
CA GLY A 74 3.15 -8.86 8.73
C GLY A 74 2.59 -8.93 10.15
N ARG A 75 3.22 -8.22 11.10
CA ARG A 75 2.73 -8.12 12.49
C ARG A 75 1.37 -7.41 12.60
N LEU A 76 1.11 -6.40 11.77
CA LEU A 76 -0.18 -5.72 11.72
C LEU A 76 -1.29 -6.66 11.23
N VAL A 77 -1.03 -7.40 10.15
CA VAL A 77 -1.96 -8.37 9.58
C VAL A 77 -2.21 -9.50 10.57
N GLU A 78 -1.17 -10.06 11.20
CA GLU A 78 -1.31 -11.12 12.18
C GLU A 78 -2.21 -10.71 13.36
N ARG A 79 -1.99 -9.51 13.92
CA ARG A 79 -2.84 -8.98 15.00
C ARG A 79 -4.31 -8.91 14.56
N LEU A 80 -4.57 -8.38 13.36
CA LEU A 80 -5.92 -8.28 12.82
C LEU A 80 -6.57 -9.66 12.62
N GLU A 81 -5.83 -10.62 12.08
CA GLU A 81 -6.33 -12.00 11.92
C GLU A 81 -6.60 -12.67 13.27
N ASN A 82 -5.77 -12.41 14.30
CA ASN A 82 -6.01 -12.91 15.65
C ASN A 82 -7.30 -12.32 16.24
N MET A 83 -7.56 -11.03 16.02
CA MET A 83 -8.84 -10.43 16.43
C MET A 83 -10.03 -11.08 15.73
N ARG A 84 -9.90 -11.43 14.44
CA ARG A 84 -10.95 -12.13 13.68
C ARG A 84 -11.20 -13.55 14.20
N LYS A 85 -10.14 -14.31 14.49
CA LYS A 85 -10.23 -15.67 15.03
C LYS A 85 -10.88 -15.72 16.42
N ASN A 86 -10.66 -14.69 17.22
CA ASN A 86 -11.21 -14.60 18.58
C ASN A 86 -12.62 -13.99 18.65
N ALA A 87 -13.26 -13.71 17.51
CA ALA A 87 -14.65 -13.26 17.47
C ALA A 87 -15.60 -14.40 17.84
N MET A 88 -16.47 -14.19 18.83
CA MET A 88 -17.25 -15.28 19.44
C MET A 88 -18.72 -15.33 18.98
N GLY A 89 -19.30 -14.23 18.49
CA GLY A 89 -20.74 -14.14 18.23
C GLY A 89 -21.13 -14.13 16.76
N ASN A 90 -22.43 -14.31 16.51
CA ASN A 90 -22.98 -14.33 15.16
C ASN A 90 -23.18 -12.93 14.52
N GLY A 91 -23.19 -11.86 15.32
CA GLY A 91 -23.43 -10.50 14.84
C GLY A 91 -24.88 -10.21 14.46
N LEU A 92 -25.84 -11.00 14.94
CA LEU A 92 -27.29 -10.87 14.68
C LEU A 92 -28.09 -10.75 15.98
N SER A 93 -28.14 -11.83 16.75
CA SER A 93 -28.73 -11.91 18.10
C SER A 93 -27.68 -11.79 19.20
N GLN A 94 -26.41 -12.01 18.85
CA GLN A 94 -25.25 -11.89 19.73
C GLN A 94 -24.26 -10.87 19.19
N CYS A 95 -23.54 -10.19 20.07
CA CYS A 95 -22.44 -9.31 19.70
C CYS A 95 -21.39 -10.09 18.92
N LEU A 96 -21.03 -9.63 17.71
CA LEU A 96 -20.03 -10.30 16.87
C LEU A 96 -18.72 -10.60 17.62
N LEU A 97 -18.27 -9.70 18.51
CA LEU A 97 -16.97 -9.83 19.16
C LEU A 97 -17.04 -10.67 20.43
N CYS A 98 -17.84 -10.26 21.42
CA CYS A 98 -17.85 -10.91 22.75
C CYS A 98 -18.92 -11.99 22.92
N GLY A 99 -19.85 -12.16 21.98
CA GLY A 99 -20.91 -13.18 22.08
C GLY A 99 -22.09 -12.84 23.01
N GLU A 100 -22.06 -11.70 23.72
CA GLU A 100 -23.18 -11.26 24.57
C GLU A 100 -24.49 -11.16 23.78
N LEU A 101 -25.61 -11.57 24.38
CA LEU A 101 -26.95 -11.41 23.82
C LEU A 101 -27.31 -9.92 23.65
N LEU A 102 -27.95 -9.60 22.53
CA LEU A 102 -28.37 -8.25 22.16
C LEU A 102 -29.90 -8.16 22.13
N GLY A 103 -30.45 -7.03 22.57
CA GLY A 103 -31.90 -6.76 22.51
C GLY A 103 -32.49 -6.39 23.87
N LEU A 104 -33.80 -6.65 24.05
CA LEU A 104 -34.59 -6.20 25.21
C LEU A 104 -34.04 -6.63 26.58
N LEU A 105 -33.51 -7.85 26.67
CA LEU A 105 -32.91 -8.41 27.89
C LEU A 105 -31.38 -8.45 27.82
N GLY A 106 -30.79 -7.84 26.79
CA GLY A 106 -29.36 -7.92 26.49
C GLY A 106 -28.70 -6.55 26.43
N SER A 107 -27.44 -6.54 26.02
CA SER A 107 -26.70 -5.29 25.80
C SER A 107 -27.29 -4.49 24.64
N THR A 108 -27.28 -3.16 24.76
CA THR A 108 -27.60 -2.25 23.66
C THR A 108 -26.68 -2.51 22.48
N SER A 109 -27.23 -2.57 21.27
CA SER A 109 -26.50 -2.93 20.06
C SER A 109 -26.43 -1.80 19.04
N VAL A 110 -25.34 -1.77 18.28
CA VAL A 110 -25.13 -0.88 17.13
C VAL A 110 -24.71 -1.69 15.90
N PHE A 111 -24.93 -1.16 14.71
CA PHE A 111 -24.48 -1.78 13.46
C PHE A 111 -23.11 -1.25 13.04
N CYS A 112 -22.19 -2.17 12.72
CA CYS A 112 -20.94 -1.80 12.08
C CYS A 112 -21.20 -1.38 10.62
N GLN A 113 -20.74 -0.19 10.23
CA GLN A 113 -20.92 0.31 8.87
C GLN A 113 -20.22 -0.55 7.82
N ASP A 114 -19.08 -1.17 8.15
CA ASP A 114 -18.26 -1.91 7.18
C ASP A 114 -18.78 -3.33 6.98
N CYS A 115 -18.90 -4.13 8.06
CA CYS A 115 -19.29 -5.53 7.95
C CYS A 115 -20.79 -5.81 8.12
N LYS A 116 -21.61 -4.78 8.39
CA LYS A 116 -23.08 -4.84 8.57
C LYS A 116 -23.58 -5.76 9.69
N LYS A 117 -22.68 -6.21 10.58
CA LYS A 117 -23.01 -7.03 11.75
C LYS A 117 -23.25 -6.17 12.99
N LYS A 118 -24.06 -6.68 13.93
CA LYS A 118 -24.32 -6.05 15.22
C LYS A 118 -23.19 -6.31 16.22
N VAL A 119 -22.88 -5.30 17.01
CA VAL A 119 -21.99 -5.37 18.18
C VAL A 119 -22.61 -4.62 19.35
N CYS A 120 -22.28 -5.01 20.59
CA CYS A 120 -22.62 -4.20 21.75
C CYS A 120 -21.81 -2.89 21.73
N THR A 121 -22.28 -1.86 22.43
CA THR A 121 -21.63 -0.54 22.51
C THR A 121 -20.19 -0.61 23.06
N LYS A 122 -19.87 -1.60 23.92
CA LYS A 122 -18.49 -1.85 24.41
C LYS A 122 -17.54 -2.41 23.33
N CYS A 123 -18.09 -3.06 22.32
CA CYS A 123 -17.35 -3.68 21.21
C CYS A 123 -17.40 -2.83 19.93
N GLY A 124 -18.23 -1.78 19.93
CA GLY A 124 -18.28 -0.75 18.91
C GLY A 124 -17.33 0.42 19.21
N ILE A 125 -16.98 1.15 18.17
CA ILE A 125 -16.27 2.42 18.22
C ILE A 125 -17.11 3.41 17.41
N GLU A 126 -17.48 4.52 18.04
CA GLU A 126 -18.09 5.66 17.37
C GLU A 126 -17.01 6.54 16.75
N THR A 127 -17.18 6.90 15.48
CA THR A 127 -16.25 7.76 14.76
C THR A 127 -17.00 8.58 13.72
N PHE A 128 -16.29 9.43 12.97
CA PHE A 128 -16.88 10.31 11.96
C PHE A 128 -16.52 9.86 10.54
N GLY A 129 -17.51 9.84 9.65
CA GLY A 129 -17.30 9.59 8.24
C GLY A 129 -16.80 10.82 7.48
N ALA A 130 -16.55 10.65 6.18
CA ALA A 130 -16.10 11.74 5.31
C ALA A 130 -17.02 12.98 5.33
N GLN A 131 -18.33 12.79 5.52
CA GLN A 131 -19.32 13.86 5.62
C GLN A 131 -19.55 14.36 7.05
N LYS A 132 -18.63 14.12 7.99
CA LYS A 132 -18.77 14.42 9.44
C LYS A 132 -20.01 13.80 10.10
N ARG A 133 -20.60 12.78 9.47
CA ARG A 133 -21.72 12.03 10.06
C ARG A 133 -21.16 11.00 11.04
N PRO A 134 -21.77 10.85 12.23
CA PRO A 134 -21.38 9.81 13.16
C PRO A 134 -21.65 8.44 12.54
N LEU A 135 -20.70 7.53 12.72
CA LEU A 135 -20.80 6.15 12.28
C LEU A 135 -20.20 5.21 13.33
N TRP A 136 -20.65 3.96 13.32
CA TRP A 136 -20.16 2.92 14.20
C TRP A 136 -19.35 1.88 13.44
N LEU A 137 -18.25 1.44 14.03
CA LEU A 137 -17.44 0.32 13.56
C LEU A 137 -17.27 -0.71 14.68
N CYS A 138 -17.23 -1.99 14.36
CA CYS A 138 -16.70 -2.96 15.31
C CYS A 138 -15.18 -2.77 15.45
N LYS A 139 -14.60 -3.15 16.59
CA LYS A 139 -13.15 -3.07 16.82
C LYS A 139 -12.31 -3.75 15.72
N ILE A 140 -12.80 -4.85 15.13
CA ILE A 140 -12.11 -5.52 14.00
C ILE A 140 -12.08 -4.62 12.75
N CYS A 141 -13.21 -4.04 12.35
CA CYS A 141 -13.26 -3.17 11.16
C CYS A 141 -12.49 -1.87 11.40
N SER A 142 -12.50 -1.33 12.62
CA SER A 142 -11.65 -0.22 12.98
C SER A 142 -10.16 -0.56 12.84
N GLU A 143 -9.71 -1.70 13.38
CA GLU A 143 -8.32 -2.14 13.23
C GLU A 143 -7.98 -2.39 11.75
N GLN A 144 -8.91 -2.96 10.96
CA GLN A 144 -8.73 -3.13 9.53
C GLN A 144 -8.43 -1.81 8.80
N ARG A 145 -9.13 -0.72 9.15
CA ARG A 145 -8.88 0.62 8.59
C ARG A 145 -7.52 1.15 9.03
N GLU A 146 -7.12 0.93 10.28
CA GLU A 146 -5.78 1.31 10.75
C GLU A 146 -4.67 0.55 10.04
N VAL A 147 -4.83 -0.76 9.80
CA VAL A 147 -3.89 -1.55 8.99
C VAL A 147 -3.78 -0.95 7.59
N TRP A 148 -4.91 -0.62 6.95
CA TRP A 148 -4.92 0.00 5.62
C TRP A 148 -4.16 1.32 5.55
N LYS A 149 -4.30 2.17 6.57
CA LYS A 149 -3.57 3.44 6.67
C LYS A 149 -2.09 3.21 6.91
N ARG A 150 -1.76 2.43 7.95
CA ARG A 150 -0.39 2.24 8.44
C ARG A 150 0.48 1.42 7.50
N SER A 151 -0.09 0.58 6.64
CA SER A 151 0.66 -0.20 5.64
C SER A 151 0.70 0.49 4.26
N GLY A 152 0.07 1.65 4.08
CA GLY A 152 -0.05 2.29 2.76
C GLY A 152 -1.01 1.58 1.79
N ALA A 153 -1.79 0.59 2.24
CA ALA A 153 -2.70 -0.14 1.35
C ALA A 153 -3.79 0.75 0.73
N TRP A 154 -4.15 1.84 1.41
CA TRP A 154 -5.06 2.85 0.89
C TRP A 154 -4.55 3.49 -0.41
N PHE A 155 -3.24 3.60 -0.59
CA PHE A 155 -2.60 4.17 -1.77
C PHE A 155 -2.54 3.16 -2.91
N TYR A 156 -2.09 1.93 -2.63
CA TYR A 156 -1.95 0.87 -3.62
C TYR A 156 -3.25 0.11 -3.92
N LYS A 157 -4.36 0.47 -3.23
CA LYS A 157 -5.66 -0.22 -3.30
C LYS A 157 -5.58 -1.71 -2.97
N GLY A 158 -4.59 -2.10 -2.16
CA GLY A 158 -4.31 -3.48 -1.80
C GLY A 158 -3.20 -3.55 -0.76
N LEU A 159 -3.18 -4.62 0.03
CA LEU A 159 -2.08 -4.83 0.99
C LEU A 159 -0.77 -5.04 0.22
N PRO A 160 0.31 -4.30 0.54
CA PRO A 160 1.63 -4.58 0.00
C PRO A 160 2.10 -5.98 0.36
N LYS A 161 3.22 -6.43 -0.23
CA LYS A 161 3.86 -7.69 0.18
C LYS A 161 4.20 -7.63 1.67
N TYR A 162 4.03 -8.74 2.37
CA TYR A 162 4.37 -8.85 3.78
C TYR A 162 4.79 -10.27 4.14
N ILE A 163 5.58 -10.37 5.22
CA ILE A 163 6.05 -11.65 5.77
C ILE A 163 5.34 -11.86 7.09
N THR A 164 4.48 -12.87 7.17
CA THR A 164 3.83 -13.26 8.43
C THR A 164 4.86 -13.76 9.44
N PRO A 165 4.78 -13.37 10.72
CA PRO A 165 5.65 -13.93 11.76
C PRO A 165 5.52 -15.45 11.81
N LEU A 166 6.65 -16.13 11.99
CA LEU A 166 6.64 -17.57 12.28
C LEU A 166 5.95 -17.73 13.63
N LYS A 167 4.86 -18.51 13.68
CA LYS A 167 4.28 -18.93 14.95
C LYS A 167 5.36 -19.67 15.72
N SER A 168 5.85 -19.10 16.82
CA SER A 168 6.61 -19.88 17.79
C SER A 168 5.67 -20.98 18.26
N SER A 169 5.93 -22.22 17.84
CA SER A 169 5.31 -23.40 18.40
C SER A 169 5.79 -23.53 19.84
N SER A 170 5.21 -22.75 20.75
CA SER A 170 5.18 -23.09 22.16
C SER A 170 4.30 -24.33 22.29
N LYS A 171 4.91 -25.49 21.99
CA LYS A 171 4.48 -26.78 22.49
C LYS A 171 4.50 -26.68 24.00
N SER A 172 3.32 -26.69 24.61
CA SER A 172 3.15 -27.08 26.01
C SER A 172 2.36 -28.37 26.05
#